data_AF-A0A7C2C1N6-F1
#
_entry.id   AF-A0A7C2C1N6-F1
#
_cell.length_a   1.000
_cell.length_b   1.000
_cell.length_c   1.000
_cell.angle_alpha   90.00
_cell.angle_beta   90.00
_cell.angle_gamma   90.00
#
_symmetry.space_group_name_H-M   'P 1'
#
loop_
_entity.id
_entity.type
_entity.pdbx_description
1 polymer ?
#
loop_
_entity_poly.entity_id
_entity_poly.type
_entity_poly.pdbx_seq_one_letter_code
_entity_poly.pdbx_strand_id
1 'polypeptide(L)'
;MPQVLEALLLLLALLLVGLLLRPQGGLAWARVRLRGLVDWKAVEAAFKALAREERQLTEALAAPHLLPETRRELEGALKDVREARQRLLFLLESLAAERALARGDLEAARRLEAHLEELRQVLASLREARG
;
A
#
# COMPACT_ATOMS: atom_id res chain seq x y z
N MET A 1 -6.28 -33.74 19.11
CA MET A 1 -6.62 -32.95 17.91
C MET A 1 -7.36 -31.61 18.15
N PRO A 2 -7.90 -31.24 19.35
CA PRO A 2 -8.55 -29.93 19.52
C PRO A 2 -7.56 -28.76 19.71
N GLN A 3 -6.36 -29.02 20.26
CA GLN A 3 -5.36 -27.99 20.58
C GLN A 3 -4.78 -27.27 19.35
N VAL A 4 -4.65 -27.97 18.21
CA VAL A 4 -4.17 -27.37 16.95
C VAL A 4 -5.22 -26.41 16.39
N LEU A 5 -6.51 -26.75 16.56
CA LEU A 5 -7.63 -25.95 16.10
C LEU A 5 -7.83 -24.71 16.99
N GLU A 6 -7.64 -24.85 18.31
CA GLU A 6 -7.57 -23.72 19.24
C GLU A 6 -6.39 -22.78 18.94
N ALA A 7 -5.21 -23.33 18.65
CA ALA A 7 -4.05 -22.52 18.28
C ALA A 7 -4.29 -21.74 16.97
N LEU A 8 -4.92 -22.37 15.97
CA LEU A 8 -5.31 -21.70 14.73
C LEU A 8 -6.36 -20.61 14.96
N LEU A 9 -7.36 -20.86 15.81
CA LEU A 9 -8.39 -19.87 16.16
C LEU A 9 -7.81 -18.70 16.95
N LEU A 10 -6.90 -18.95 17.90
CA LEU A 10 -6.19 -17.91 18.64
C LEU A 10 -5.30 -17.08 17.72
N LEU A 11 -4.62 -17.72 16.77
CA LEU A 11 -3.77 -17.03 15.79
C LEU A 11 -4.63 -16.18 14.83
N LEU A 12 -5.78 -16.70 14.40
CA LEU A 12 -6.77 -15.96 13.60
C LEU A 12 -7.37 -14.78 14.38
N ALA A 13 -7.68 -14.98 15.67
CA ALA A 13 -8.20 -13.95 16.56
C ALA A 13 -7.15 -12.86 16.83
N LEU A 14 -5.89 -13.22 17.03
CA LEU A 14 -4.78 -12.26 17.13
C LEU A 14 -4.56 -11.50 15.83
N LEU A 15 -4.70 -12.16 14.68
CA LEU A 15 -4.65 -11.52 13.36
C LEU A 15 -5.79 -10.53 13.19
N LEU A 16 -7.02 -10.91 13.57
CA LEU A 16 -8.20 -10.05 13.55
C LEU A 16 -8.06 -8.87 14.52
N VAL A 17 -7.53 -9.10 15.72
CA VAL A 17 -7.27 -8.05 16.71
C VAL A 17 -6.16 -7.11 16.23
N GLY A 18 -5.11 -7.61 15.56
CA GLY A 18 -4.12 -6.77 14.88
C GLY A 18 -4.70 -5.97 13.71
N LEU A 19 -5.69 -6.52 13.02
CA LEU A 19 -6.47 -5.85 11.98
C LEU A 19 -7.45 -4.79 12.55
N LEU A 20 -7.99 -5.02 13.75
CA LEU A 20 -8.91 -4.10 14.44
C LEU A 20 -8.18 -3.00 15.21
N LEU A 21 -7.02 -3.32 15.79
CA LEU A 21 -6.07 -2.39 16.41
C LEU A 21 -5.20 -1.69 15.36
N ARG A 22 -5.42 -1.97 14.05
CA ARG A 22 -4.83 -1.21 12.96
C ARG A 22 -5.10 0.26 13.25
N PRO A 23 -4.07 1.08 13.48
CA PRO A 23 -4.29 2.49 13.70
C PRO A 23 -4.98 2.99 12.43
N GLN A 24 -6.23 3.45 12.57
CA GLN A 24 -6.96 4.19 11.53
C GLN A 24 -6.27 5.52 11.16
N GLY A 25 -5.02 5.69 11.59
CA GLY A 25 -4.14 6.68 11.10
C GLY A 25 -3.76 6.32 9.67
N GLY A 26 -4.59 6.75 8.73
CA GLY A 26 -4.22 6.71 7.32
C GLY A 26 -2.95 7.52 7.04
N LEU A 27 -2.79 7.97 5.79
CA LEU A 27 -1.61 8.72 5.31
C LEU A 27 -1.06 9.79 6.28
N ALA A 28 -1.91 10.50 7.02
CA ALA A 28 -1.51 11.49 8.01
C ALA A 28 -0.69 10.92 9.19
N TRP A 29 -1.06 9.75 9.70
CA TRP A 29 -0.33 9.09 10.79
C TRP A 29 0.99 8.49 10.30
N ALA A 30 0.99 7.86 9.12
CA ALA A 30 2.21 7.36 8.49
C ALA A 30 3.21 8.50 8.26
N ARG A 31 2.72 9.68 7.86
CA ARG A 31 3.53 10.90 7.68
C ARG A 31 4.22 11.38 8.94
N VAL A 32 3.53 11.33 10.08
CA VAL A 32 4.13 11.72 11.36
C VAL A 32 5.24 10.73 11.77
N ARG A 33 5.00 9.43 11.57
CA ARG A 33 5.92 8.37 12.03
C ARG A 33 7.16 8.21 11.15
N LEU A 34 7.01 8.37 9.84
CA LEU A 34 8.10 8.24 8.87
C LEU A 34 8.72 9.59 8.49
N ARG A 35 8.49 10.63 9.31
CA ARG A 35 9.07 11.95 9.09
C ARG A 35 10.60 11.86 9.05
N GLY A 36 11.20 12.32 7.96
CA GLY A 36 12.65 12.30 7.74
C GLY A 36 13.21 10.98 7.22
N LEU A 37 12.39 9.93 7.07
CA LEU A 37 12.80 8.63 6.51
C LEU A 37 12.32 8.42 5.07
N VAL A 38 11.19 9.03 4.72
CA VAL A 38 10.54 8.88 3.42
C VAL A 38 10.52 10.24 2.70
N ASP A 39 10.81 10.22 1.39
CA ASP A 39 10.57 11.38 0.54
C ASP A 39 9.07 11.52 0.26
N TRP A 40 8.42 12.34 1.10
CA TRP A 40 7.00 12.60 1.00
C TRP A 40 6.61 13.34 -0.28
N LYS A 41 7.52 14.06 -0.95
CA LYS A 41 7.22 14.67 -2.25
C LYS A 41 7.06 13.60 -3.33
N ALA A 42 7.95 12.60 -3.33
CA ALA A 42 7.87 11.46 -4.24
C ALA A 42 6.60 10.62 -4.00
N VAL A 43 6.26 10.36 -2.73
CA VAL A 43 5.02 9.64 -2.36
C VAL A 43 3.77 10.40 -2.80
N GLU A 44 3.69 11.71 -2.53
CA GLU A 44 2.56 12.54 -2.97
C GLU A 44 2.44 12.58 -4.49
N ALA A 45 3.57 12.66 -5.21
CA ALA A 45 3.60 12.60 -6.67
C ALA A 45 3.07 11.26 -7.20
N ALA A 46 3.50 10.14 -6.60
CA ALA A 46 3.04 8.81 -6.97
C ALA A 46 1.52 8.64 -6.77
N PHE A 47 0.98 9.07 -5.62
CA PHE A 47 -0.46 9.05 -5.37
C PHE A 47 -1.24 9.95 -6.32
N LYS A 48 -0.74 11.16 -6.61
CA LYS A 48 -1.38 12.07 -7.57
C LYS A 48 -1.42 11.47 -8.97
N ALA A 49 -0.35 10.82 -9.39
CA ALA A 49 -0.28 10.19 -10.69
C ALA A 49 -1.21 8.96 -10.77
N LEU A 50 -1.26 8.11 -9.75
CA LEU A 50 -2.23 7.01 -9.66
C LEU A 50 -3.68 7.51 -9.69
N ALA A 51 -3.97 8.61 -9.00
CA ALA A 51 -5.30 9.21 -9.00
C ALA A 51 -5.68 9.83 -10.37
N ARG A 52 -4.71 10.37 -11.12
CA ARG A 52 -4.94 10.86 -12.48
C ARG A 52 -5.25 9.71 -13.43
N GLU A 53 -4.47 8.64 -13.36
CA GLU A 53 -4.64 7.45 -14.18
C GLU A 53 -5.96 6.74 -13.89
N GLU A 54 -6.33 6.60 -12.61
CA GLU A 54 -7.65 6.08 -12.21
C GLU A 54 -8.79 6.91 -12.83
N ARG A 55 -8.67 8.24 -12.85
CA ARG A 55 -9.66 9.13 -13.49
C ARG A 55 -9.71 8.93 -15.00
N GLN A 56 -8.55 8.92 -15.66
CA GLN A 56 -8.47 8.72 -17.11
C GLN A 56 -9.09 7.39 -17.55
N LEU A 57 -8.81 6.31 -16.82
CA LEU A 57 -9.40 4.99 -17.10
C LEU A 57 -10.90 4.96 -16.82
N THR A 58 -11.35 5.65 -15.77
CA THR A 58 -12.79 5.77 -15.46
C THR A 58 -13.52 6.57 -16.54
N GLU A 59 -12.94 7.67 -17.02
CA GLU A 59 -13.46 8.48 -18.12
C GLU A 59 -13.47 7.68 -19.43
N ALA A 60 -12.41 6.92 -19.72
CA ALA A 60 -12.34 6.05 -20.89
C ALA A 60 -13.42 4.96 -20.86
N LEU A 61 -13.68 4.36 -19.70
CA LEU A 61 -14.76 3.38 -19.50
C LEU A 61 -16.16 3.99 -19.65
N ALA A 62 -16.31 5.30 -19.45
CA ALA A 62 -17.57 6.01 -19.65
C ALA A 62 -17.85 6.34 -21.13
N ALA A 63 -16.89 6.13 -22.04
CA ALA A 63 -17.09 6.37 -23.46
C ALA A 63 -18.19 5.45 -24.04
N PRO A 64 -19.16 6.01 -24.78
CA PRO A 64 -20.13 5.19 -25.50
C PRO A 64 -19.44 4.42 -26.64
N HIS A 65 -19.82 3.16 -26.84
CA HIS A 65 -19.35 2.26 -27.91
C HIS A 65 -17.96 1.61 -27.74
N LEU A 66 -17.55 1.31 -26.51
CA LEU A 66 -16.40 0.42 -26.29
C LEU A 66 -16.68 -1.01 -26.79
N LEU A 67 -15.72 -1.58 -27.52
CA LEU A 67 -15.71 -3.01 -27.81
C LEU A 67 -15.62 -3.81 -26.49
N PRO A 68 -16.27 -4.97 -26.39
CA PRO A 68 -16.25 -5.79 -25.16
C PRO A 68 -14.83 -6.13 -24.67
N GLU A 69 -13.92 -6.38 -25.60
CA GLU A 69 -12.52 -6.71 -25.34
C GLU A 69 -11.79 -5.50 -24.74
N THR A 70 -11.90 -4.33 -25.38
CA THR A 70 -11.31 -3.07 -24.90
C THR A 70 -11.87 -2.68 -23.54
N ARG A 71 -13.17 -2.92 -23.29
CA ARG A 71 -13.77 -2.68 -21.98
C ARG A 71 -13.15 -3.55 -20.89
N ARG A 72 -12.95 -4.84 -21.15
CA ARG A 72 -12.31 -5.76 -20.19
C ARG A 72 -10.86 -5.37 -19.90
N GLU A 73 -10.11 -4.95 -20.91
CA GLU A 73 -8.74 -4.45 -20.75
C GLU A 73 -8.70 -3.19 -19.88
N LEU A 74 -9.59 -2.22 -20.13
CA LEU A 74 -9.70 -1.00 -19.34
C LEU A 74 -10.14 -1.27 -17.89
N GLU A 75 -11.08 -2.20 -17.68
CA GLU A 75 -11.48 -2.64 -16.34
C GLU A 75 -10.31 -3.32 -15.59
N GLY A 76 -9.51 -4.13 -16.30
CA GLY A 76 -8.29 -4.74 -15.78
C GLY A 76 -7.26 -3.68 -15.37
N ALA A 77 -6.94 -2.76 -16.26
CA ALA A 77 -6.01 -1.66 -15.98
C ALA A 77 -6.49 -0.80 -14.80
N LEU A 78 -7.79 -0.50 -14.71
CA LEU A 78 -8.35 0.26 -13.60
C LEU A 78 -8.19 -0.49 -12.27
N LYS A 79 -8.40 -1.81 -12.27
CA LYS A 79 -8.18 -2.66 -11.12
C LYS A 79 -6.72 -2.63 -10.69
N ASP A 80 -5.79 -2.79 -11.63
CA ASP A 80 -4.35 -2.78 -11.35
C ASP A 80 -3.89 -1.45 -10.74
N VAL A 81 -4.38 -0.32 -11.25
CA VAL A 81 -4.09 1.02 -10.69
C VAL A 81 -4.64 1.17 -9.27
N ARG A 82 -5.86 0.68 -9.00
CA ARG A 82 -6.45 0.68 -7.66
C ARG A 82 -5.67 -0.21 -6.69
N GLU A 83 -5.25 -1.38 -7.14
CA GLU A 83 -4.39 -2.28 -6.37
C GLU A 83 -3.04 -1.64 -6.07
N ALA A 84 -2.38 -1.03 -7.06
CA ALA A 84 -1.12 -0.32 -6.87
C ALA A 84 -1.24 0.81 -5.83
N ARG A 85 -2.34 1.56 -5.88
CA ARG A 85 -2.66 2.60 -4.88
C ARG A 85 -2.85 2.01 -3.47
N GLN A 86 -3.56 0.90 -3.34
CA GLN A 86 -3.76 0.22 -2.05
C GLN A 86 -2.45 -0.36 -1.51
N ARG A 87 -1.62 -0.98 -2.37
CA ARG A 87 -0.31 -1.53 -1.99
C ARG A 87 0.62 -0.42 -1.48
N LEU A 88 0.69 0.72 -2.17
CA LEU A 88 1.51 1.85 -1.71
C LEU A 88 1.05 2.38 -0.34
N LEU A 89 -0.26 2.46 -0.11
CA LEU A 89 -0.80 2.88 1.18
C LEU A 89 -0.50 1.86 2.29
N PHE A 90 -0.67 0.57 2.00
CA PHE A 90 -0.35 -0.50 2.93
C PHE A 90 1.13 -0.50 3.33
N LEU A 91 2.04 -0.35 2.36
CA LEU A 91 3.48 -0.27 2.64
C LEU A 91 3.82 0.89 3.59
N LEU A 92 3.22 2.07 3.38
CA LEU A 92 3.45 3.23 4.24
C LEU A 92 2.91 3.03 5.66
N GLU A 93 1.75 2.39 5.80
CA GLU A 93 1.18 2.08 7.12
C GLU A 93 2.02 1.03 7.85
N SER A 94 2.46 -0.03 7.16
CA SER A 94 3.32 -1.08 7.70
C SER A 94 4.65 -0.51 8.17
N LEU A 95 5.31 0.32 7.34
CA LEU A 95 6.54 1.02 7.71
C LEU A 95 6.36 1.91 8.95
N ALA A 96 5.24 2.64 9.03
CA ALA A 96 4.94 3.49 10.17
C ALA A 96 4.70 2.68 11.46
N ALA A 97 4.08 1.50 11.35
CA ALA A 97 3.91 0.58 12.47
C ALA A 97 5.25 0.00 12.93
N GLU A 98 6.09 -0.46 12.01
CA GLU A 98 7.44 -0.95 12.31
C GLU A 98 8.30 0.13 12.97
N ARG A 99 8.25 1.35 12.45
CA ARG A 99 8.95 2.49 13.07
C ARG A 99 8.46 2.80 14.48
N ALA A 100 7.17 2.60 14.76
CA ALA A 100 6.61 2.77 16.09
C ALA A 100 7.08 1.67 17.07
N LEU A 101 7.25 0.44 16.58
CA LEU A 101 7.69 -0.72 17.35
C LEU A 101 9.22 -0.76 17.56
N ALA A 102 10.00 -0.20 16.64
CA ALA A 102 11.47 -0.24 16.65
C ALA A 102 12.16 0.62 17.74
N ARG A 103 11.46 1.06 18.80
CA ARG A 103 12.09 1.84 19.89
C ARG A 103 13.03 0.94 20.72
N GLY A 104 14.30 0.89 20.32
CA GLY A 104 15.40 0.25 21.05
C GLY A 104 15.89 -1.08 20.49
N ASP A 105 15.30 -1.56 19.40
CA ASP A 105 15.66 -2.84 18.76
C ASP A 105 16.39 -2.61 17.44
N LEU A 106 17.65 -3.05 17.38
CA LEU A 106 18.53 -2.96 16.20
C LEU A 106 18.07 -3.86 15.05
N GLU A 107 17.44 -5.01 15.33
CA GLU A 107 16.90 -5.89 14.28
C GLU A 107 15.62 -5.31 13.67
N ALA A 108 14.79 -4.67 14.48
CA ALA A 108 13.65 -3.91 13.99
C ALA A 108 14.08 -2.73 13.12
N ALA A 109 15.17 -2.04 13.48
CA ALA A 109 15.73 -0.96 12.66
C ALA A 109 16.24 -1.45 11.30
N ARG A 110 16.94 -2.60 11.25
CA ARG A 110 17.40 -3.21 9.98
C ARG A 110 16.25 -3.66 9.09
N ARG A 111 15.20 -4.25 9.67
CA ARG A 111 13.99 -4.62 8.91
C ARG A 111 13.30 -3.39 8.31
N LEU A 112 13.20 -2.32 9.10
CA LEU A 112 12.65 -1.05 8.62
C LEU A 112 13.47 -0.47 7.45
N GLU A 113 14.80 -0.53 7.51
CA GLU A 113 15.66 -0.08 6.40
C GLU A 113 15.42 -0.90 5.12
N ALA A 114 15.30 -2.22 5.22
CA ALA A 114 15.00 -3.08 4.08
C ALA A 114 13.64 -2.74 3.44
N HIS A 115 12.60 -2.57 4.26
CA HIS A 115 11.27 -2.20 3.76
C HIS A 115 11.21 -0.75 3.22
N LEU A 116 12.04 0.16 3.73
CA LEU A 116 12.19 1.51 3.15
C LEU A 116 12.82 1.45 1.75
N GLU A 117 13.74 0.52 1.53
CA GLU A 117 14.33 0.30 0.21
C GLU A 117 13.32 -0.29 -0.78
N GLU A 118 12.50 -1.25 -0.32
CA GLU A 118 11.38 -1.76 -1.10
C GLU A 118 10.42 -0.63 -1.52
N LEU A 119 10.09 0.28 -0.59
CA LEU A 119 9.28 1.46 -0.92
C LEU A 119 9.94 2.33 -1.99
N ARG A 120 11.26 2.54 -1.95
CA ARG A 120 11.97 3.31 -2.98
C ARG A 120 11.90 2.63 -4.34
N GLN A 121 12.05 1.31 -4.39
CA GLN A 121 11.94 0.53 -5.63
C GLN A 121 10.52 0.61 -6.20
N VAL A 122 9.49 0.48 -5.35
CA VAL A 122 8.09 0.65 -5.77
C VAL A 122 7.83 2.06 -6.31
N LEU A 123 8.35 3.09 -5.65
CA LEU A 123 8.21 4.47 -6.15
C LEU A 123 8.97 4.68 -7.46
N ALA A 124 10.13 4.05 -7.63
CA ALA A 124 10.91 4.10 -8.86
C ALA A 124 10.18 3.39 -10.01
N SER A 125 9.63 2.19 -9.78
CA SER A 125 8.89 1.45 -10.80
C SER A 125 7.60 2.17 -11.21
N LEU A 126 6.90 2.80 -10.28
CA LEU A 126 5.74 3.66 -10.57
C LEU A 126 6.10 4.94 -11.33
N ARG A 127 7.36 5.37 -11.27
CA ARG A 127 7.88 6.48 -12.06
C ARG A 127 8.30 6.01 -13.45
N GLU A 128 8.96 4.86 -13.56
CA GLU A 128 9.45 4.29 -14.82
C GLU A 128 8.32 3.75 -15.70
N ALA A 129 7.30 3.12 -15.12
CA ALA A 129 6.08 2.73 -15.85
C ALA A 129 5.32 3.92 -16.46
N ARG A 130 5.78 5.16 -16.19
CA ARG A 130 5.16 6.42 -16.64
C ARG A 130 6.10 7.34 -17.43
N GLY A 131 7.38 6.99 -17.58
CA GLY A 131 8.35 7.70 -18.41
C GLY A 131 8.39 7.11 -19.81
#